data_AF-A0A337SF14-F1
#
_entry.id   AF-A0A337SF14-F1
#
_cell.length_a   1.000
_cell.length_b   1.000
_cell.length_c   1.000
_cell.angle_alpha   90.00
_cell.angle_beta   90.00
_cell.angle_gamma   90.00
#
_symmetry.space_group_name_H-M   'P 1'
#
loop_
_entity.id
_entity.type
_entity.pdbx_description
1 polymer ?
#
loop_
_entity_poly.entity_id
_entity_poly.type
_entity_poly.pdbx_seq_one_letter_code
_entity_poly.pdbx_strand_id
1 'polypeptide(L)' 'LSSEIARWGLLAKRLRFHIVGAFAVSLGVAAFLKFAVAKPGKKAYADFYRNYDSMKDFEKMKKAGIFQSAK' A
#
# COMPACT_ATOMS: atom_id res chain seq x y z
N LEU A 1 11.87 -10.19 49.69
CA LEU A 1 10.55 -10.70 49.21
C LEU A 1 9.92 -9.78 48.15
N SER A 2 9.66 -8.50 48.44
CA SER A 2 9.09 -7.54 47.45
C SER A 2 10.00 -7.31 46.22
N SER A 3 11.32 -7.24 46.41
CA SER A 3 12.31 -7.08 45.34
C SER A 3 12.49 -8.31 44.43
N GLU A 4 12.16 -9.51 44.91
CA GLU A 4 12.26 -10.74 44.11
C GLU A 4 11.03 -10.94 43.21
N ILE A 5 9.83 -10.67 43.71
CA ILE A 5 8.59 -10.76 42.92
C ILE A 5 8.62 -9.76 41.74
N ALA A 6 9.25 -8.60 41.94
CA ALA A 6 9.46 -7.61 40.88
C ALA A 6 10.36 -8.12 39.73
N ARG A 7 11.40 -8.90 40.03
CA ARG A 7 12.35 -9.41 39.01
C ARG A 7 11.70 -10.35 37.99
N TRP A 8 10.73 -11.15 38.41
CA TRP A 8 10.09 -12.16 37.54
C TRP A 8 8.93 -11.57 36.70
N GLY A 9 8.30 -10.48 37.17
CA GLY A 9 7.20 -9.81 36.46
C GLY A 9 7.64 -8.80 35.39
N LEU A 10 8.89 -8.34 35.42
CA LEU A 10 9.42 -7.32 34.50
C LEU A 10 9.48 -7.81 33.05
N LEU A 11 9.87 -9.07 32.82
CA LEU A 11 9.92 -9.67 31.49
C LEU A 11 8.53 -9.79 30.86
N ALA A 12 7.55 -10.28 31.63
CA ALA A 12 6.17 -10.42 31.16
C ALA A 12 5.53 -9.07 30.81
N LYS A 13 5.79 -8.02 31.61
CA LYS A 13 5.31 -6.66 31.33
C LYS A 13 5.95 -6.08 30.06
N ARG A 14 7.26 -6.24 29.90
CA ARG A 14 7.99 -5.79 28.69
C ARG A 14 7.49 -6.51 27.44
N LEU A 15 7.28 -7.82 27.53
CA LEU A 15 6.79 -8.63 26.43
C LEU A 15 5.38 -8.20 26.00
N ARG A 16 4.46 -8.01 26.94
CA ARG A 16 3.10 -7.52 26.65
C ARG A 16 3.12 -6.16 25.96
N PHE A 17 3.97 -5.24 26.42
CA PHE A 17 4.13 -3.93 25.79
C PHE A 17 4.63 -4.04 24.35
N HIS A 18 5.65 -4.88 24.10
CA HIS A 18 6.20 -5.06 22.75
C HIS A 18 5.22 -5.75 21.81
N ILE A 19 4.45 -6.73 22.29
CA ILE A 19 3.43 -7.41 21.50
C ILE A 19 2.37 -6.40 21.07
N VAL A 20 1.80 -5.62 21.99
CA VAL A 20 0.78 -4.61 21.67
C VAL A 20 1.34 -3.56 20.71
N GLY A 21 2.56 -3.08 20.97
CA GLY A 21 3.24 -2.13 20.08
C GLY A 21 3.49 -2.68 18.68
N ALA A 22 3.95 -3.93 18.57
CA ALA A 22 4.18 -4.60 17.29
C ALA A 22 2.89 -4.76 16.48
N PHE A 23 1.78 -5.12 17.14
CA PHE A 23 0.47 -5.19 16.49
C PHE A 23 -0.05 -3.82 16.05
N ALA A 24 0.11 -2.79 16.88
CA ALA A 24 -0.27 -1.43 16.50
C ALA A 24 0.52 -0.93 15.28
N VAL A 25 1.83 -1.16 15.26
CA VAL A 25 2.70 -0.78 14.14
C VAL A 25 2.36 -1.59 12.88
N SER A 26 2.17 -2.91 12.99
CA SER A 26 1.85 -3.74 11.83
C SER A 26 0.51 -3.37 11.20
N LEU A 27 -0.52 -3.12 12.00
CA LEU A 27 -1.81 -2.63 11.53
C LEU A 27 -1.71 -1.23 10.91
N GLY A 28 -0.90 -0.35 11.51
CA GLY A 28 -0.61 0.97 10.96
C GLY A 28 0.03 0.91 9.58
N VAL A 29 1.05 0.06 9.40
CA VAL A 29 1.73 -0.14 8.11
C VAL A 29 0.77 -0.77 7.09
N ALA A 30 -0.03 -1.77 7.48
CA ALA A 30 -1.01 -2.39 6.60
C ALA A 30 -2.06 -1.39 6.12
N ALA A 31 -2.58 -0.55 7.01
CA ALA A 31 -3.49 0.53 6.66
C ALA A 31 -2.82 1.54 5.72
N PHE A 32 -1.59 1.95 6.03
CA PHE A 32 -0.83 2.88 5.20
C PHE A 32 -0.67 2.34 3.77
N LEU A 33 -0.20 1.10 3.58
CA LEU A 33 -0.05 0.50 2.26
C LEU A 33 -1.38 0.41 1.49
N LYS A 34 -2.47 0.08 2.19
CA LYS A 34 -3.80 -0.01 1.56
C LYS A 34 -4.27 1.34 1.04
N PHE A 35 -4.09 2.42 1.81
CA PHE A 35 -4.61 3.75 1.46
C PHE A 35 -3.64 4.59 0.62
N ALA A 36 -2.34 4.45 0.82
CA ALA A 36 -1.33 5.22 0.09
C ALA A 36 -0.96 4.58 -1.26
N VAL A 37 -1.05 3.25 -1.37
CA VAL A 37 -0.61 2.53 -2.58
C VAL A 37 -1.78 1.83 -3.28
N ALA A 38 -2.46 0.92 -2.57
CA ALA A 38 -3.44 0.06 -3.23
C ALA A 38 -4.67 0.83 -3.74
N LYS A 39 -5.23 1.73 -2.93
CA LYS A 39 -6.41 2.52 -3.33
C LYS A 39 -6.09 3.53 -4.45
N PRO A 40 -4.99 4.33 -4.38
CA PRO A 40 -4.65 5.26 -5.44
C PRO A 40 -4.36 4.56 -6.77
N GLY A 41 -3.67 3.41 -6.75
CA GLY A 41 -3.42 2.63 -7.97
C GLY A 41 -4.70 2.16 -8.64
N LYS A 42 -5.65 1.63 -7.87
CA LYS A 42 -6.98 1.23 -8.40
C LYS A 42 -7.76 2.43 -8.94
N LYS A 43 -7.73 3.55 -8.23
CA LYS A 43 -8.40 4.79 -8.66
C LYS A 43 -7.79 5.34 -9.94
N ALA A 44 -6.46 5.38 -10.06
CA ALA A 44 -5.77 5.88 -11.25
C ALA A 44 -6.12 5.08 -12.50
N TYR A 45 -6.19 3.74 -12.38
CA TYR A 45 -6.63 2.88 -13.47
C TYR A 45 -8.09 3.17 -13.86
N ALA A 46 -9.00 3.24 -12.88
CA ALA A 46 -10.40 3.55 -13.15
C ALA A 46 -10.58 4.94 -13.79
N ASP A 47 -9.84 5.94 -13.30
CA ASP A 47 -9.89 7.31 -13.83
C ASP A 47 -9.34 7.38 -15.26
N PHE A 48 -8.27 6.64 -15.58
CA PHE A 48 -7.75 6.54 -16.93
C PHE A 48 -8.81 6.00 -17.88
N TYR A 49 -9.43 4.87 -17.54
CA TYR A 49 -10.43 4.23 -18.41
C TYR A 49 -11.80 4.93 -18.42
N ARG A 50 -12.09 5.81 -17.46
CA ARG A 50 -13.39 6.50 -17.38
C ARG A 50 -13.74 7.26 -18.67
N ASN A 51 -12.75 7.83 -19.34
CA ASN A 51 -12.93 8.59 -20.58
C ASN A 51 -11.91 8.17 -21.66
N TYR A 52 -11.36 6.96 -21.56
CA TYR A 52 -10.37 6.48 -22.51
C TYR A 52 -11.02 6.15 -23.85
N ASP A 53 -10.53 6.79 -24.92
CA ASP A 53 -10.91 6.51 -26.30
C ASP A 53 -9.72 5.87 -27.01
N SER A 54 -9.83 4.57 -27.24
CA SER A 54 -8.76 3.77 -27.86
C SER A 54 -8.48 4.19 -29.30
N MET A 55 -9.48 4.61 -30.06
CA MET A 55 -9.29 5.02 -31.46
C MET A 55 -8.57 6.36 -31.52
N LYS A 56 -8.92 7.29 -30.63
CA LYS A 56 -8.23 8.58 -30.54
C LYS A 56 -6.75 8.41 -30.17
N ASP A 57 -6.45 7.55 -29.21
CA ASP A 57 -5.06 7.29 -28.81
C ASP A 57 -4.29 6.52 -29.88
N PHE A 58 -4.94 5.54 -30.52
CA PHE A 58 -4.40 4.83 -31.68
C PHE A 58 -4.07 5.78 -32.83
N GLU A 59 -4.98 6.66 -33.23
CA GLU A 59 -4.75 7.62 -34.30
C GLU A 59 -3.60 8.58 -33.97
N LYS A 60 -3.46 8.96 -32.70
CA LYS A 60 -2.32 9.76 -32.23
C LYS A 60 -0.99 9.01 -32.39
N MET A 61 -0.95 7.74 -32.01
CA MET A 61 0.24 6.88 -32.16
C MET A 61 0.56 6.57 -33.62
N LYS A 62 -0.46 6.34 -34.44
CA LYS A 62 -0.35 6.13 -35.89
C LYS A 62 0.24 7.35 -36.59
N LYS A 63 -0.28 8.55 -36.29
CA LYS A 63 0.25 9.82 -36.83
C LYS A 63 1.68 10.10 -36.37
N ALA A 64 2.05 9.65 -35.17
CA ALA A 64 3.43 9.72 -34.69
C ALA A 64 4.35 8.67 -35.35
N GLY A 65 3.84 7.81 -36.24
CA GLY A 65 4.61 6.80 -36.96
C GLY A 65 5.11 5.66 -36.08
N ILE A 66 4.50 5.45 -34.90
CA ILE A 66 4.95 4.42 -33.93
C ILE A 66 4.68 3.01 -34.47
N PHE A 67 3.61 2.84 -35.26
CA PHE A 67 3.23 1.53 -35.78
C PHE A 67 3.92 1.23 -37.11
N GLN A 68 4.50 0.03 -37.22
CA GLN A 68 5.02 -0.49 -38.49
C GLN A 68 3.90 -0.98 -39.43
N SER A 69 2.84 -1.57 -38.86
CA SER A 69 1.73 -2.19 -39.61
C SER A 69 0.66 -1.19 -40.05
N ALA A 70 0.54 -0.06 -39.35
CA ALA A 70 -0.45 0.97 -39.61
C ALA A 70 0.26 2.32 -39.78
N LYS A 71 0.51 2.70 -41.03
CA LYS A 71 1.01 4.05 -41.38
C LYS A 71 -0.13 5.06 -41.45
#